data_AF-A0A8A1V6C9-F1
#
_entry.id   AF-A0A8A1V6C9-F1
#
_cell.length_a   1.000
_cell.length_b   1.000
_cell.length_c   1.000
_cell.angle_alpha   90.00
_cell.angle_beta   90.00
_cell.angle_gamma   90.00
#
_symmetry.space_group_name_H-M   'P 1'
#
loop_
_entity.id
_entity.type
_entity.pdbx_description
1 polymer ?
#
loop_
_entity_poly.entity_id
_entity_poly.type
_entity_poly.pdbx_seq_one_letter_code
_entity_poly.pdbx_strand_id
1 'polypeptide(L)'
;MLSLSFALVFGQGQRFRRGATDTSAVPVQIVVTAKASTGRELPPLSHADLSVVLDEANRPVTECVALQDDSAGLELYVLIDEKVKPAATAGFDELRRFVSSQAAATAVGIAYMHNGEAEIVLTPTKDLARAAKALRLPSGNTSFLANPFNSLSALINGWSTGAARREVVVVTDGVDTFGDIGAASTYLENAIQDAQRAGVQVFSIYAPGTGDAADSRVLNSRWPGLPGTAR
;
A
#
# COMPACT_ATOMS: atom_id res chain seq x y z
N MET A 1 -4.30 -23.96 -17.04
CA MET A 1 -3.04 -23.32 -16.62
C MET A 1 -3.37 -22.33 -15.51
N LEU A 2 -2.95 -22.59 -14.28
CA LEU A 2 -2.98 -21.59 -13.22
C LEU A 2 -1.92 -20.54 -13.55
N SER A 3 -2.31 -19.26 -13.55
CA SER A 3 -1.37 -18.15 -13.60
C SER A 3 -1.13 -17.72 -12.16
N LEU A 4 0.06 -18.04 -11.63
CA LEU A 4 0.55 -17.50 -10.36
C LEU A 4 1.17 -16.14 -10.66
N SER A 5 0.59 -15.07 -10.11
CA SER A 5 1.26 -13.78 -10.04
C SER A 5 2.26 -13.82 -8.89
N PHE A 6 3.55 -13.80 -9.22
CA PHE A 6 4.65 -13.71 -8.25
C PHE A 6 4.78 -12.27 -7.76
N ALA A 7 4.85 -12.07 -6.44
CA ALA A 7 5.45 -10.88 -5.87
C ALA A 7 6.93 -11.19 -5.61
N LEU A 8 7.82 -10.58 -6.40
CA LEU A 8 9.26 -10.65 -6.23
C LEU A 8 9.69 -9.48 -5.35
N VAL A 9 10.39 -9.73 -4.24
CA VAL A 9 11.06 -8.68 -3.47
C VAL A 9 12.56 -8.86 -3.61
N PHE A 10 13.21 -7.83 -4.17
CA PHE A 10 14.66 -7.73 -4.23
C PHE A 10 15.17 -7.11 -2.94
N GLY A 11 16.08 -7.81 -2.25
CA GLY A 11 16.97 -7.22 -1.25
C GLY A 11 18.40 -7.32 -1.76
N GLN A 12 19.03 -6.20 -2.12
CA GLN A 12 20.45 -6.18 -2.50
C GLN A 12 21.31 -6.22 -1.23
N GLY A 13 21.96 -7.36 -0.97
CA GLY A 13 22.88 -7.55 0.16
C GLY A 13 24.32 -7.85 -0.31
N GLN A 14 25.26 -7.04 0.15
CA GLN A 14 26.69 -7.09 -0.21
C GLN A 14 27.38 -8.40 0.20
N ARG A 15 28.32 -8.85 -0.63
CA ARG A 15 29.12 -10.07 -0.44
C ARG A 15 30.14 -9.93 0.69
N PHE A 16 29.99 -10.73 1.74
CA PHE A 16 31.11 -11.21 2.56
C PHE A 16 30.94 -12.71 2.83
N ARG A 17 32.02 -13.48 2.65
CA ARG A 17 32.05 -14.92 2.89
C ARG A 17 33.08 -15.25 3.97
N ARG A 18 32.63 -15.61 5.18
CA ARG A 18 33.28 -16.59 6.08
C ARG A 18 32.48 -16.79 7.39
N GLY A 19 32.32 -18.06 7.78
CA GLY A 19 32.01 -18.50 9.15
C GLY A 19 30.54 -18.81 9.39
N ALA A 20 30.18 -20.10 9.41
CA ALA A 20 28.89 -20.58 9.89
C ALA A 20 28.74 -20.22 11.38
N THR A 21 27.95 -19.20 11.64
CA THR A 21 27.24 -19.01 12.90
C THR A 21 25.78 -19.01 12.51
N ASP A 22 24.97 -19.87 13.13
CA ASP A 22 23.52 -19.84 13.03
C ASP A 22 23.05 -18.46 13.49
N THR A 23 23.02 -17.53 12.55
CA THR A 23 22.33 -16.27 12.71
C THR A 23 20.87 -16.68 12.84
N SER A 24 20.31 -16.56 14.04
CA SER A 24 18.91 -16.81 14.32
C SER A 24 18.09 -16.18 13.19
N ALA A 25 17.53 -17.01 12.32
CA ALA A 25 16.79 -16.54 11.16
C ALA A 25 15.60 -15.73 11.70
N VAL A 26 15.49 -14.47 11.29
CA VAL A 26 14.34 -13.63 11.66
C VAL A 26 13.14 -14.16 10.88
N PRO A 27 12.08 -14.67 11.55
CA PRO A 27 10.90 -15.13 10.85
C PRO A 27 10.23 -13.94 10.14
N VAL A 28 9.87 -14.14 8.87
CA VAL A 28 9.16 -13.14 8.06
C VAL A 28 7.77 -13.68 7.74
N GLN A 29 6.78 -12.79 7.79
CA GLN A 29 5.39 -13.11 7.45
C GLN A 29 5.04 -12.50 6.09
N ILE A 30 4.36 -13.26 5.26
CA ILE A 30 3.90 -12.82 3.93
C ILE A 30 2.42 -13.19 3.80
N VAL A 31 1.61 -12.24 3.34
CA VAL A 31 0.20 -12.49 3.02
C VAL A 31 0.12 -12.95 1.57
N VAL A 32 -0.52 -14.10 1.35
CA VAL A 32 -0.73 -14.68 0.03
C VAL A 32 -2.22 -14.70 -0.27
N THR A 33 -2.61 -14.09 -1.39
CA THR A 33 -3.99 -14.13 -1.89
C THR A 33 -4.00 -14.89 -3.21
N ALA A 34 -4.75 -15.98 -3.30
CA ALA A 34 -4.98 -16.70 -4.54
C ALA A 34 -6.29 -16.24 -5.19
N LYS A 35 -6.26 -16.08 -6.52
CA LYS A 35 -7.44 -15.78 -7.33
C LYS A 35 -7.63 -16.84 -8.40
N ALA A 36 -8.84 -17.37 -8.53
CA ALA A 36 -9.16 -18.35 -9.56
C ALA A 36 -9.01 -17.73 -10.95
N SER A 37 -8.35 -18.41 -11.88
CA SER A 37 -8.20 -17.94 -13.27
C SER A 37 -9.49 -18.13 -14.10
N THR A 38 -10.36 -19.05 -13.68
CA THR A 38 -11.72 -19.25 -14.19
C THR A 38 -12.65 -19.35 -12.99
N GLY A 39 -13.93 -18.98 -13.10
CA GLY A 39 -14.88 -18.78 -11.98
C GLY A 39 -15.25 -20.02 -11.13
N ARG A 40 -14.33 -20.98 -11.01
CA ARG A 40 -14.37 -22.09 -10.10
C ARG A 40 -13.82 -21.65 -8.74
N GLU A 41 -14.41 -22.18 -7.68
CA GLU A 41 -13.94 -21.99 -6.32
C GLU A 41 -12.52 -22.55 -6.16
N LEU A 42 -11.64 -21.79 -5.49
CA LEU A 42 -10.28 -22.23 -5.17
C LEU A 42 -10.32 -23.11 -3.92
N PRO A 43 -9.61 -24.26 -3.92
CA PRO A 43 -9.40 -24.99 -2.68
C PRO A 43 -8.59 -24.12 -1.68
N PRO A 44 -8.73 -24.35 -0.36
CA PRO A 44 -7.88 -23.70 0.62
C PRO A 44 -6.40 -23.92 0.30
N LEU A 45 -5.60 -22.85 0.39
CA LEU A 45 -4.16 -22.94 0.20
C LEU A 45 -3.55 -23.76 1.34
N SER A 46 -2.75 -24.76 0.98
CA SER A 46 -1.97 -25.55 1.91
C SER A 46 -0.50 -25.18 1.83
N HIS A 47 0.26 -25.60 2.84
CA HIS A 47 1.70 -25.44 2.88
C HIS A 47 2.40 -26.03 1.65
N ALA A 48 1.90 -27.15 1.11
CA ALA A 48 2.44 -27.82 -0.06
C ALA A 48 2.26 -27.03 -1.36
N ASP A 49 1.36 -26.04 -1.38
CA ASP A 49 1.10 -25.18 -2.54
C ASP A 49 2.06 -23.97 -2.59
N LEU A 50 2.91 -23.79 -1.57
CA LEU A 50 3.76 -22.62 -1.40
C LEU A 50 5.24 -23.00 -1.47
N SER A 51 6.02 -22.23 -2.22
CA SER A 51 7.47 -22.25 -2.18
C SER A 51 8.00 -20.83 -2.02
N VAL A 52 9.00 -20.67 -1.15
CA VAL A 52 9.66 -19.39 -0.90
C VAL A 52 11.10 -19.50 -1.36
N VAL A 53 11.54 -18.58 -2.21
CA VAL A 53 12.92 -18.50 -2.69
C VAL A 53 13.51 -17.18 -2.22
N LEU A 54 14.65 -17.25 -1.52
CA LEU A 54 15.41 -16.08 -1.08
C LEU A 54 16.90 -16.35 -1.36
N ASP A 55 17.53 -15.44 -2.11
CA ASP A 55 18.90 -15.57 -2.60
C ASP A 55 19.14 -16.87 -3.36
N GLU A 56 18.23 -17.17 -4.30
CA GLU A 56 18.24 -18.39 -5.14
C GLU A 56 18.13 -19.72 -4.36
N ALA A 57 17.89 -19.66 -3.05
CA ALA A 57 17.73 -20.82 -2.19
C ALA A 57 16.28 -20.95 -1.69
N ASN A 58 15.76 -22.18 -1.68
CA ASN A 58 14.48 -22.48 -1.05
C ASN A 58 14.55 -22.22 0.44
N ARG A 59 13.54 -21.52 0.97
CA ARG A 59 13.35 -21.29 2.40
C ARG A 59 12.14 -22.10 2.88
N PRO A 60 12.22 -22.69 4.09
CA PRO A 60 11.08 -23.38 4.65
C PRO A 60 9.97 -22.38 4.93
N VAL A 61 8.76 -22.69 4.48
CA VAL A 61 7.55 -22.10 5.07
C VAL A 61 7.42 -22.76 6.45
N THR A 62 7.32 -21.99 7.52
CA THR A 62 7.25 -22.56 8.89
C THR A 62 5.81 -22.71 9.37
N GLU A 63 4.92 -21.85 8.88
CA GLU A 63 3.51 -21.82 9.27
C GLU A 63 2.67 -21.27 8.11
N CYS A 64 1.42 -21.72 8.00
CA CYS A 64 0.44 -21.20 7.04
C CYS A 64 -0.90 -21.03 7.76
N VAL A 65 -1.30 -19.77 7.99
CA VAL A 65 -2.51 -19.42 8.73
C VAL A 65 -3.56 -18.86 7.76
N ALA A 66 -4.76 -19.42 7.77
CA ALA A 66 -5.88 -18.86 7.02
C ALA A 66 -6.35 -17.57 7.70
N LEU A 67 -6.38 -16.46 6.95
CA LEU A 67 -6.78 -15.14 7.45
C LEU A 67 -8.31 -14.98 7.38
N GLN A 68 -9.02 -15.92 8.00
CA GLN A 68 -10.48 -16.05 8.06
C GLN A 68 -10.91 -16.31 9.52
N ASP A 69 -12.20 -16.20 9.79
CA ASP A 69 -12.80 -16.41 11.11
C ASP A 69 -12.07 -15.64 12.23
N ASP A 70 -11.53 -16.34 13.24
CA ASP A 70 -10.82 -15.73 14.37
C ASP A 70 -9.54 -14.99 13.96
N SER A 71 -8.97 -15.32 12.79
CA SER A 71 -7.81 -14.65 12.19
C SER A 71 -8.18 -13.64 11.10
N ALA A 72 -9.47 -13.30 10.95
CA ALA A 72 -9.96 -12.35 9.95
C ALA A 72 -9.70 -10.87 10.32
N GLY A 73 -9.15 -10.60 11.51
CA GLY A 73 -8.90 -9.26 12.00
C GLY A 73 -8.01 -8.45 11.05
N LEU A 74 -8.51 -7.28 10.64
CA LEU A 74 -7.82 -6.35 9.75
C LEU A 74 -7.87 -4.95 10.36
N GLU A 75 -6.73 -4.28 10.43
CA GLU A 75 -6.66 -2.84 10.58
C GLU A 75 -6.29 -2.21 9.23
N LEU A 76 -7.17 -1.35 8.74
CA LEU A 76 -7.03 -0.67 7.46
C LEU A 76 -6.91 0.83 7.68
N TYR A 77 -5.82 1.44 7.22
CA TYR A 77 -5.79 2.89 7.06
C TYR A 77 -6.17 3.27 5.63
N VAL A 78 -7.02 4.29 5.52
CA VAL A 78 -7.20 5.05 4.28
C VAL A 78 -6.35 6.32 4.41
N LEU A 79 -5.26 6.40 3.63
CA LEU A 79 -4.31 7.51 3.63
C LEU A 79 -4.48 8.34 2.37
N ILE A 80 -4.93 9.59 2.51
CA ILE A 80 -5.31 10.44 1.38
C ILE A 80 -4.39 11.65 1.28
N ASP A 81 -3.85 11.90 0.10
CA ASP A 81 -3.01 13.06 -0.14
C ASP A 81 -3.84 14.35 -0.21
N GLU A 82 -3.49 15.36 0.59
CA GLU A 82 -4.19 16.65 0.63
C GLU A 82 -4.21 17.36 -0.72
N LYS A 83 -3.22 17.09 -1.58
CA LYS A 83 -3.12 17.74 -2.88
C LYS A 83 -4.11 17.19 -3.90
N VAL A 84 -4.73 16.04 -3.65
CA VAL A 84 -5.74 15.43 -4.55
C VAL A 84 -6.80 16.46 -4.89
N LYS A 85 -7.14 16.56 -6.19
CA LYS A 85 -8.16 17.51 -6.67
C LYS A 85 -9.49 17.25 -5.95
N PRO A 86 -10.09 18.27 -5.31
CA PRO A 86 -11.39 18.11 -4.66
C PRO A 86 -12.55 17.81 -5.63
N ALA A 87 -12.32 17.85 -6.95
CA ALA A 87 -13.33 17.90 -8.00
C ALA A 87 -13.97 16.56 -8.42
N ALA A 88 -13.98 15.54 -7.56
CA ALA A 88 -14.72 14.30 -7.82
C ALA A 88 -15.44 13.81 -6.56
N THR A 89 -16.53 14.49 -6.18
CA THR A 89 -17.43 14.05 -5.10
C THR A 89 -17.85 12.58 -5.26
N ALA A 90 -18.09 12.14 -6.50
CA ALA A 90 -18.44 10.76 -6.81
C ALA A 90 -17.40 9.73 -6.35
N GLY A 91 -16.11 9.97 -6.61
CA GLY A 91 -15.04 9.05 -6.20
C GLY A 91 -14.86 9.02 -4.68
N PHE A 92 -15.11 10.15 -4.01
CA PHE A 92 -15.03 10.21 -2.56
C PHE A 92 -16.24 9.56 -1.87
N ASP A 93 -17.43 9.64 -2.47
CA ASP A 93 -18.60 8.89 -2.02
C ASP A 93 -18.42 7.38 -2.22
N GLU A 94 -17.74 6.95 -3.29
CA GLU A 94 -17.33 5.56 -3.45
C GLU A 94 -16.34 5.12 -2.37
N LEU A 95 -15.37 5.97 -2.00
CA LEU A 95 -14.45 5.67 -0.91
C LEU A 95 -15.18 5.53 0.44
N ARG A 96 -16.17 6.39 0.72
CA ARG A 96 -17.02 6.26 1.91
C ARG A 96 -17.83 4.96 1.90
N ARG A 97 -18.37 4.57 0.73
CA ARG A 97 -19.08 3.30 0.57
C ARG A 97 -18.15 2.12 0.80
N PHE A 98 -16.94 2.16 0.24
CA PHE A 98 -15.90 1.15 0.45
C PHE A 98 -15.57 0.97 1.94
N VAL A 99 -15.39 2.07 2.68
CA VAL A 99 -15.17 2.02 4.14
C VAL A 99 -16.38 1.43 4.86
N SER A 100 -17.60 1.84 4.48
CA SER A 100 -18.83 1.36 5.11
C SER A 100 -19.16 -0.10 4.78
N SER A 101 -18.63 -0.63 3.67
CA SER A 101 -18.86 -2.00 3.21
C SER A 101 -17.77 -2.98 3.63
N GLN A 102 -16.80 -2.56 4.44
CA GLN A 102 -15.80 -3.47 4.99
C GLN A 102 -16.48 -4.54 5.86
N ALA A 103 -15.80 -5.69 6.00
CA ALA A 103 -16.25 -6.73 6.91
C ALA A 103 -16.29 -6.23 8.37
N ALA A 104 -17.18 -6.78 9.19
CA ALA A 104 -17.31 -6.40 10.61
C ALA A 104 -16.04 -6.69 11.45
N ALA A 105 -15.15 -7.56 10.95
CA ALA A 105 -13.85 -7.83 11.55
C ALA A 105 -12.81 -6.72 11.29
N THR A 106 -13.08 -5.82 10.32
CA THR A 106 -12.17 -4.74 9.93
C THR A 106 -12.33 -3.52 10.85
N ALA A 107 -11.22 -2.99 11.36
CA ALA A 107 -11.13 -1.68 11.96
C ALA A 107 -10.53 -0.69 10.94
N VAL A 108 -11.21 0.43 10.69
CA VAL A 108 -10.77 1.42 9.70
C VAL A 108 -10.30 2.69 10.38
N GLY A 109 -9.08 3.13 10.05
CA GLY A 109 -8.52 4.43 10.41
C GLY A 109 -8.46 5.36 9.19
N ILE A 110 -8.49 6.65 9.43
CA ILE A 110 -8.46 7.70 8.40
C ILE A 110 -7.29 8.64 8.68
N ALA A 111 -6.44 8.83 7.68
CA ALA A 111 -5.30 9.75 7.75
C ALA A 111 -5.15 10.56 6.46
N TYR A 112 -4.53 11.73 6.56
CA TYR A 112 -4.24 12.61 5.44
C TYR A 112 -2.75 12.89 5.34
N MET A 113 -2.22 12.98 4.12
CA MET A 113 -0.83 13.42 3.91
C MET A 113 -0.82 14.94 3.94
N HIS A 114 -0.27 15.50 5.01
CA HIS A 114 -0.22 16.93 5.22
C HIS A 114 1.23 17.35 5.50
N ASN A 115 1.80 18.19 4.62
CA ASN A 115 3.18 18.70 4.75
C ASN A 115 4.26 17.63 4.95
N GLY A 116 4.09 16.45 4.33
CA GLY A 116 5.06 15.35 4.43
C GLY A 116 4.88 14.44 5.64
N GLU A 117 3.86 14.68 6.47
CA GLU A 117 3.46 13.83 7.59
C GLU A 117 2.12 13.13 7.32
N ALA A 118 1.84 12.06 8.06
CA ALA A 118 0.52 11.44 8.12
C ALA A 118 -0.27 12.01 9.30
N GLU A 119 -1.20 12.92 9.00
CA GLU A 119 -2.17 13.44 9.96
C GLU A 119 -3.26 12.40 10.20
N ILE A 120 -3.21 11.69 11.32
CA ILE A 120 -4.25 10.73 11.72
C ILE A 120 -5.46 11.48 12.27
N VAL A 121 -6.55 11.48 11.51
CA VAL A 121 -7.83 12.10 11.89
C VAL A 121 -8.70 11.12 12.70
N LEU A 122 -8.55 9.82 12.43
CA LEU A 122 -9.23 8.76 13.18
C LEU A 122 -8.33 7.53 13.24
N THR A 123 -7.99 7.09 14.45
CA THR A 123 -7.34 5.79 14.68
C THR A 123 -8.29 4.63 14.33
N PRO A 124 -7.80 3.45 13.94
CA PRO A 124 -8.63 2.33 13.54
C PRO A 124 -9.77 2.02 14.50
N THR A 125 -10.98 1.96 13.97
CA THR A 125 -12.20 1.65 14.73
C THR A 125 -13.09 0.68 13.96
N LYS A 126 -13.76 -0.22 14.69
CA LYS A 126 -14.79 -1.12 14.13
C LYS A 126 -16.12 -0.40 13.85
N ASP A 127 -16.28 0.84 14.31
CA ASP A 127 -17.41 1.69 13.91
C ASP A 127 -17.16 2.25 12.49
N LEU A 128 -17.53 1.44 11.49
CA LEU A 128 -17.35 1.77 10.08
C LEU A 128 -18.14 3.01 9.66
N ALA A 129 -19.27 3.29 10.32
CA ALA A 129 -20.06 4.49 10.06
C ALA A 129 -19.33 5.75 10.56
N ARG A 130 -18.68 5.68 11.72
CA ARG A 130 -17.80 6.76 12.21
C ARG A 130 -16.60 6.95 11.31
N ALA A 131 -15.96 5.87 10.85
CA ALA A 131 -14.84 5.94 9.92
C ALA A 131 -15.23 6.61 8.59
N ALA A 132 -16.35 6.19 8.00
CA ALA A 132 -16.86 6.80 6.76
C ALA A 132 -17.22 8.28 6.92
N LYS A 133 -17.69 8.70 8.11
CA LYS A 133 -17.97 10.12 8.42
C LYS A 133 -16.71 10.95 8.64
N ALA A 134 -15.61 10.35 9.09
CA ALA A 134 -14.34 11.05 9.28
C ALA A 134 -13.66 11.42 7.95
N LEU A 135 -14.05 10.76 6.84
CA LEU A 135 -13.61 11.12 5.50
C LEU A 135 -14.14 12.50 5.08
N ARG A 136 -13.22 13.45 4.91
CA ARG A 136 -13.42 14.77 4.31
C ARG A 136 -12.78 14.89 2.93
N LEU A 137 -13.30 15.78 2.09
CA LEU A 137 -12.61 16.11 0.85
C LEU A 137 -11.20 16.64 1.18
N PRO A 138 -10.17 16.23 0.41
CA PRO A 138 -8.86 16.87 0.46
C PRO A 138 -8.99 18.37 0.20
N SER A 139 -8.10 19.16 0.78
CA SER A 139 -8.07 20.61 0.61
C SER A 139 -7.70 21.04 -0.82
N GLY A 140 -7.00 20.17 -1.56
CA GLY A 140 -6.39 20.54 -2.84
C GLY A 140 -5.21 21.48 -2.65
N ASN A 141 -4.61 21.53 -1.46
CA ASN A 141 -3.44 22.36 -1.21
C ASN A 141 -2.19 21.59 -1.64
N THR A 142 -1.43 22.15 -2.57
CA THR A 142 -0.10 21.65 -2.92
C THR A 142 0.92 22.16 -1.92
N SER A 143 1.78 21.28 -1.43
CA SER A 143 2.96 21.65 -0.67
C SER A 143 4.18 21.06 -1.37
N PHE A 144 5.11 21.91 -1.78
CA PHE A 144 6.38 21.48 -2.37
C PHE A 144 7.26 20.71 -1.38
N LEU A 145 6.95 20.79 -0.08
CA LEU A 145 7.62 20.05 0.99
C LEU A 145 6.98 18.68 1.27
N ALA A 146 5.85 18.34 0.61
CA ALA A 146 5.12 17.12 0.90
C ALA A 146 5.44 16.02 -0.12
N ASN A 147 6.15 14.98 0.33
CA ASN A 147 6.32 13.74 -0.42
C ASN A 147 5.37 12.66 0.14
N PRO A 148 4.56 12.00 -0.71
CA PRO A 148 3.58 11.00 -0.27
C PRO A 148 4.22 9.76 0.38
N PHE A 149 5.43 9.40 -0.04
CA PHE A 149 6.17 8.25 0.50
C PHE A 149 6.70 8.51 1.91
N ASN A 150 7.12 9.75 2.22
CA ASN A 150 7.47 10.13 3.61
C ASN A 150 6.26 10.03 4.54
N SER A 151 5.10 10.48 4.08
CA SER A 151 3.87 10.42 4.86
C SER A 151 3.46 8.96 5.10
N LEU A 152 3.59 8.10 4.09
CA LEU A 152 3.35 6.66 4.22
C LEU A 152 4.30 6.00 5.23
N SER A 153 5.61 6.26 5.12
CA SER A 153 6.60 5.79 6.10
C SER A 153 6.28 6.27 7.52
N ALA A 154 5.93 7.55 7.68
CA ALA A 154 5.57 8.11 8.98
C ALA A 154 4.34 7.42 9.59
N LEU A 155 3.30 7.16 8.79
CA LEU A 155 2.13 6.40 9.22
C LEU A 155 2.52 4.99 9.70
N ILE A 156 3.29 4.27 8.89
CA ILE A 156 3.69 2.88 9.16
C ILE A 156 4.54 2.79 10.44
N ASN A 157 5.52 3.69 10.58
CA ASN A 157 6.43 3.71 11.72
C ASN A 157 5.73 4.12 13.03
N GLY A 158 4.67 4.95 12.94
CA GLY A 158 3.83 5.33 14.08
C GLY A 158 2.72 4.33 14.42
N TRP A 159 2.49 3.31 13.58
CA TRP A 159 1.39 2.38 13.75
C TRP A 159 1.73 1.30 14.79
N SER A 160 0.99 1.29 15.90
CA SER A 160 1.08 0.24 16.92
C SER A 160 0.98 -1.16 16.31
N THR A 161 1.85 -2.07 16.76
CA THR A 161 1.81 -3.48 16.34
C THR A 161 0.77 -4.24 17.14
N GLY A 162 -0.02 -5.06 16.46
CA GLY A 162 -1.05 -5.92 17.04
C GLY A 162 -1.16 -7.24 16.30
N ALA A 163 -2.09 -8.10 16.71
CA ALA A 163 -2.32 -9.40 16.08
C ALA A 163 -3.07 -9.31 14.74
N ALA A 164 -3.72 -8.18 14.46
CA ALA A 164 -4.47 -7.96 13.23
C ALA A 164 -3.53 -7.72 12.04
N ARG A 165 -3.97 -8.17 10.85
CA ARG A 165 -3.33 -7.82 9.59
C ARG A 165 -3.41 -6.30 9.40
N ARG A 166 -2.37 -5.69 8.83
CA ARG A 166 -2.32 -4.25 8.57
C ARG A 166 -2.26 -3.95 7.09
N GLU A 167 -3.15 -3.07 6.64
CA GLU A 167 -3.23 -2.64 5.25
C GLU A 167 -3.38 -1.13 5.15
N VAL A 168 -2.80 -0.53 4.12
CA VAL A 168 -3.01 0.87 3.77
C VAL A 168 -3.56 0.94 2.35
N VAL A 169 -4.67 1.67 2.18
CA VAL A 169 -5.09 2.17 0.87
C VAL A 169 -4.60 3.61 0.75
N VAL A 170 -3.68 3.84 -0.19
CA VAL A 170 -3.06 5.13 -0.46
C VAL A 170 -3.77 5.79 -1.63
N VAL A 171 -4.23 7.03 -1.46
CA VAL A 171 -4.91 7.83 -2.49
C VAL A 171 -4.07 9.06 -2.80
N THR A 172 -3.36 9.06 -3.94
CA THR A 172 -2.41 10.13 -4.33
C THR A 172 -2.17 10.12 -5.84
N ASP A 173 -1.54 11.15 -6.39
CA ASP A 173 -1.04 11.16 -7.77
C ASP A 173 0.31 10.45 -7.94
N GLY A 174 0.94 10.06 -6.82
CA GLY A 174 2.19 9.30 -6.79
C GLY A 174 3.43 10.12 -7.15
N VAL A 175 3.32 11.44 -7.26
CA VAL A 175 4.44 12.31 -7.61
C VAL A 175 5.40 12.44 -6.42
N ASP A 176 6.65 12.03 -6.63
CA ASP A 176 7.78 12.38 -5.77
C ASP A 176 8.20 13.83 -6.05
N THR A 177 7.91 14.74 -5.11
CA THR A 177 8.26 16.16 -5.21
C THR A 177 9.75 16.44 -4.98
N PHE A 178 10.51 15.49 -4.43
CA PHE A 178 11.92 15.61 -4.10
C PHE A 178 12.82 14.73 -4.98
N GLY A 179 12.23 13.82 -5.75
CA GLY A 179 12.93 12.90 -6.63
C GLY A 179 13.51 13.63 -7.83
N ASP A 180 14.74 13.29 -8.19
CA ASP A 180 15.31 13.70 -9.47
C ASP A 180 14.49 13.10 -10.61
N ILE A 181 14.08 13.94 -11.57
CA ILE A 181 13.31 13.50 -12.74
C ILE A 181 14.11 12.39 -13.47
N GLY A 182 13.61 11.17 -13.42
CA GLY A 182 14.20 10.01 -14.09
C GLY A 182 15.17 9.16 -13.26
N ALA A 183 15.38 9.48 -11.98
CA ALA A 183 16.12 8.62 -11.05
C ALA A 183 15.16 7.75 -10.20
N ALA A 184 15.68 6.66 -9.64
CA ALA A 184 14.95 5.89 -8.63
C ALA A 184 14.75 6.75 -7.37
N SER A 185 13.51 6.85 -6.90
CA SER A 185 13.18 7.59 -5.68
C SER A 185 13.67 6.85 -4.44
N THR A 186 14.56 7.50 -3.66
CA THR A 186 14.99 6.97 -2.35
C THR A 186 13.83 6.96 -1.35
N TYR A 187 12.89 7.91 -1.46
CA TYR A 187 11.74 7.98 -0.57
C TYR A 187 10.75 6.84 -0.82
N LEU A 188 10.49 6.50 -2.09
CA LEU A 188 9.70 5.32 -2.45
C LEU A 188 10.37 4.03 -1.94
N GLU A 189 11.68 3.89 -2.15
CA GLU A 189 12.42 2.71 -1.71
C GLU A 189 12.38 2.55 -0.18
N ASN A 190 12.54 3.63 0.57
CA ASN A 190 12.41 3.61 2.03
C ASN A 190 11.00 3.21 2.46
N ALA A 191 9.95 3.76 1.82
CA ALA A 191 8.57 3.39 2.14
C ALA A 191 8.27 1.91 1.83
N ILE A 192 8.86 1.36 0.76
CA ILE A 192 8.79 -0.08 0.46
C ILE A 192 9.44 -0.89 1.58
N GLN A 193 10.63 -0.50 2.01
CA GLN A 193 11.36 -1.21 3.08
C GLN A 193 10.63 -1.11 4.43
N ASP A 194 10.09 0.06 4.78
CA ASP A 194 9.32 0.26 6.01
C ASP A 194 8.05 -0.60 6.00
N ALA A 195 7.30 -0.61 4.88
CA ALA A 195 6.11 -1.45 4.74
C ALA A 195 6.42 -2.94 4.87
N GLN A 196 7.48 -3.41 4.21
CA GLN A 196 7.91 -4.81 4.28
C GLN A 196 8.35 -5.21 5.69
N ARG A 197 9.17 -4.39 6.36
CA ARG A 197 9.61 -4.64 7.73
C ARG A 197 8.45 -4.65 8.72
N ALA A 198 7.45 -3.80 8.51
CA ALA A 198 6.26 -3.74 9.33
C ALA A 198 5.19 -4.78 8.97
N GLY A 199 5.35 -5.55 7.88
CA GLY A 199 4.31 -6.47 7.40
C GLY A 199 3.02 -5.76 7.01
N VAL A 200 3.12 -4.53 6.48
CA VAL A 200 1.98 -3.72 6.05
C VAL A 200 1.81 -3.88 4.54
N GLN A 201 0.64 -4.32 4.10
CA GLN A 201 0.33 -4.35 2.67
C GLN A 201 -0.15 -2.97 2.22
N VAL A 202 0.36 -2.50 1.09
CA VAL A 202 0.03 -1.18 0.54
C VAL A 202 -0.69 -1.36 -0.78
N PHE A 203 -1.90 -0.82 -0.87
CA PHE A 203 -2.70 -0.71 -2.08
C PHE A 203 -2.76 0.75 -2.52
N SER A 204 -2.74 1.01 -3.82
CA SER A 204 -2.75 2.36 -4.36
C SER A 204 -3.97 2.63 -5.23
N ILE A 205 -4.60 3.78 -5.01
CA ILE A 205 -5.59 4.37 -5.90
C ILE A 205 -4.98 5.65 -6.45
N TYR A 206 -4.84 5.72 -7.77
CA TYR A 206 -4.40 6.95 -8.43
C TYR A 206 -5.51 8.00 -8.34
N ALA A 207 -5.16 9.18 -7.85
CA ALA A 207 -6.05 10.34 -7.82
C ALA A 207 -5.27 11.60 -8.23
N PRO A 208 -5.69 12.33 -9.27
CA PRO A 208 -4.92 13.47 -9.77
C PRO A 208 -4.83 14.58 -8.72
N GLY A 209 -3.63 15.12 -8.52
CA GLY A 209 -3.34 16.26 -7.66
C GLY A 209 -3.66 17.61 -8.30
N THR A 210 -3.73 18.66 -7.49
CA THR A 210 -3.74 20.07 -7.91
C THR A 210 -2.30 20.49 -8.31
N GLY A 211 -2.13 21.41 -9.27
CA GLY A 211 -0.81 21.93 -9.69
C GLY A 211 -0.28 21.44 -11.05
N ASP A 212 0.81 22.07 -11.54
CA ASP A 212 1.35 21.94 -12.92
C ASP A 212 1.79 20.52 -13.31
N ALA A 213 2.15 19.66 -12.34
CA ALA A 213 2.46 18.25 -12.63
C ALA A 213 1.24 17.48 -13.16
N ALA A 214 0.03 17.86 -12.72
CA ALA A 214 -1.23 17.29 -13.18
C ALA A 214 -1.70 17.86 -14.53
N ASP A 215 -1.11 18.98 -14.99
CA ASP A 215 -1.41 19.63 -16.27
C ASP A 215 -0.21 19.59 -17.24
N SER A 216 0.85 18.88 -16.87
CA SER A 216 2.08 18.88 -17.63
C SER A 216 1.89 18.12 -18.95
N ARG A 217 1.75 18.89 -20.04
CA ARG A 217 2.00 18.47 -21.43
C ARG A 217 3.31 17.66 -21.61
N VAL A 218 4.22 17.72 -20.64
CA VAL A 218 5.48 16.96 -20.57
C VAL A 218 5.27 15.46 -20.31
N LEU A 219 4.26 15.05 -19.52
CA LEU A 219 3.92 13.62 -19.37
C LEU A 219 3.17 13.09 -20.59
N ASN A 220 2.31 13.90 -21.21
CA ASN A 220 1.54 13.49 -22.39
C ASN A 220 2.37 13.45 -23.69
N SER A 221 3.50 14.16 -23.76
CA SER A 221 4.39 14.16 -24.93
C SER A 221 5.42 13.02 -24.92
N ARG A 222 5.58 12.30 -23.81
CA ARG A 222 6.57 11.22 -23.66
C ARG A 222 5.97 9.81 -23.56
N TRP A 223 4.65 9.66 -23.58
CA TRP A 223 3.93 8.40 -23.83
C TRP A 223 3.15 8.49 -25.15
N PRO A 224 3.64 7.91 -26.26
CA PRO A 224 3.02 8.03 -27.58
C PRO A 224 1.86 7.03 -27.77
N GLY A 225 0.87 7.04 -26.85
CA GLY A 225 -0.12 5.97 -26.78
C GLY A 225 -1.57 6.35 -26.49
N LEU A 226 -1.88 7.61 -26.16
CA LEU A 226 -3.27 8.02 -25.92
C LEU A 226 -3.77 8.94 -27.04
N PRO A 227 -4.82 8.55 -27.80
CA PRO A 227 -5.39 9.40 -28.83
C PRO A 227 -5.98 10.66 -28.18
N GLY A 228 -5.46 11.81 -28.61
CA GLY A 228 -5.80 13.11 -28.08
C GLY A 228 -7.23 13.53 -28.41
N THR A 229 -7.85 14.25 -27.47
CA THR A 229 -8.97 15.12 -27.76
C THR A 229 -8.43 16.50 -28.09
N ALA A 230 -8.48 16.84 -29.37
CA ALA A 230 -8.35 18.20 -29.86
C ALA A 230 -9.50 19.07 -29.33
N ARG A 231 -9.17 20.26 -28.82
CA ARG A 231 -9.86 21.52 -29.12
C ARG A 231 -8.84 22.63 -29.12
#